data_AF-A0A1D8MJJ1-F1
#
_entry.id   AF-A0A1D8MJJ1-F1
#
_cell.length_a   1.000
_cell.length_b   1.000
_cell.length_c   1.000
_cell.angle_alpha   90.00
_cell.angle_beta   90.00
_cell.angle_gamma   90.00
#
_symmetry.space_group_name_H-M   'P 1'
#
loop_
_entity.id
_entity.type
_entity.pdbx_description
1 polymer ?
#
loop_
_entity_poly.entity_id
_entity_poly.type
_entity_poly.pdbx_seq_one_letter_code
_entity_poly.pdbx_strand_id
1 'polypeptide(L)'
;MSEVLKGMKATGTIPEKIKAYNDANRKVAILCNHKRTVTAGHANQMEKLGERIKGLRYQKWRLRQQMLDLEPSLKKKKDASFFELDEDLTMEWIKEHQAFLLEEQTQKIKKKFEKDNEKRVADGEKEMKVSELNERLEPVKEMEKKFNKENKTGKVEAEGKGPTVEKIEAAIGKLEQRIDTMSLQAQDKEENKEVALGTSKINYIDPRLTVVFSKKFNVPIEKFFSKALREK
;
A
#
# COMPACT_ATOMS: atom_id res chain seq x y z
N MET A 1 15.55 -27.84 -0.19
CA MET A 1 15.71 -26.52 -0.84
C MET A 1 16.39 -26.61 -2.20
N SER A 2 17.51 -27.34 -2.33
CA SER A 2 18.22 -27.56 -3.61
C SER A 2 17.30 -28.05 -4.75
N GLU A 3 16.48 -29.08 -4.54
CA GLU A 3 15.54 -29.57 -5.56
C GLU A 3 14.41 -28.58 -5.86
N VAL A 4 13.88 -27.91 -4.84
CA VAL A 4 12.81 -26.92 -4.96
C VAL A 4 13.28 -25.69 -5.77
N LEU A 5 14.54 -25.29 -5.64
CA LEU A 5 15.12 -24.20 -6.43
C LEU A 5 15.50 -24.61 -7.86
N LYS A 6 15.89 -25.87 -8.09
CA LYS A 6 16.29 -26.36 -9.42
C LYS A 6 15.15 -26.27 -10.44
N GLY A 7 13.91 -26.50 -10.01
CA GLY A 7 12.71 -26.37 -10.85
C GLY A 7 12.04 -24.99 -10.84
N MET A 8 12.52 -24.05 -10.04
CA MET A 8 11.86 -22.75 -9.86
C MET A 8 12.14 -21.81 -11.05
N LYS A 9 11.07 -21.29 -11.64
CA LYS A 9 11.10 -20.18 -12.60
C LYS A 9 10.51 -18.94 -11.94
N ALA A 10 11.29 -18.27 -11.09
CA ALA A 10 10.84 -17.02 -10.47
C ALA A 10 10.85 -15.88 -11.51
N THR A 11 9.69 -15.59 -12.07
CA THR A 11 9.48 -14.52 -13.06
C THR A 11 8.79 -13.31 -12.43
N GLY A 12 8.75 -12.20 -13.15
CA GLY A 12 8.06 -10.99 -12.71
C GLY A 12 8.91 -10.04 -11.88
N THR A 13 8.22 -9.23 -11.08
CA THR A 13 8.75 -8.19 -10.21
C THR A 13 9.56 -8.76 -9.04
N ILE A 14 10.34 -7.91 -8.38
CA ILE A 14 11.12 -8.30 -7.20
C ILE A 14 10.21 -8.89 -6.09
N PRO A 15 9.06 -8.28 -5.74
CA PRO A 15 8.12 -8.87 -4.78
C PRO A 15 7.66 -10.29 -5.14
N GLU A 16 7.31 -10.55 -6.40
CA GLU A 16 6.87 -11.88 -6.86
C GLU A 16 7.98 -12.92 -6.73
N LYS A 17 9.21 -12.55 -7.07
CA LYS A 17 10.38 -13.42 -6.88
C LYS A 17 10.66 -13.70 -5.40
N ILE A 18 10.47 -12.71 -4.53
CA ILE A 18 10.60 -12.89 -3.07
C ILE A 18 9.52 -13.85 -2.56
N LYS A 19 8.26 -13.70 -2.99
CA LYS A 19 7.20 -14.64 -2.63
C LYS A 19 7.53 -16.05 -3.09
N ALA A 20 7.98 -16.24 -4.33
CA ALA A 20 8.38 -17.56 -4.83
C ALA A 20 9.47 -18.20 -3.94
N TYR A 21 10.47 -17.42 -3.52
CA TYR A 21 11.47 -17.87 -2.56
C TYR A 21 10.85 -18.25 -1.21
N ASN A 22 9.95 -17.41 -0.67
CA ASN A 22 9.27 -17.66 0.60
C ASN A 22 8.40 -18.93 0.52
N ASP A 23 7.69 -19.17 -0.58
CA ASP A 23 6.91 -20.37 -0.82
C ASP A 23 7.79 -21.64 -0.80
N ALA A 24 8.98 -21.57 -1.42
CA ALA A 24 9.95 -22.66 -1.35
C ALA A 24 10.52 -22.87 0.05
N ASN A 25 10.84 -21.79 0.76
CA ASN A 25 11.30 -21.86 2.14
C ASN A 25 10.20 -22.42 3.06
N ARG A 26 8.94 -22.05 2.84
CA ARG A 26 7.77 -22.55 3.57
C ARG A 26 7.64 -24.06 3.42
N LYS A 27 7.80 -24.60 2.21
CA LYS A 27 7.81 -26.06 1.98
C LYS A 27 8.89 -26.75 2.81
N VAL A 28 10.11 -26.20 2.85
CA VAL A 28 11.20 -26.74 3.67
C VAL A 28 10.87 -26.64 5.16
N ALA A 29 10.35 -25.50 5.62
CA ALA A 29 9.96 -25.30 7.00
C ALA A 29 8.85 -26.27 7.46
N ILE A 30 7.88 -26.57 6.60
CA ILE A 30 6.83 -27.56 6.86
C ILE A 30 7.43 -28.97 6.97
N LEU A 31 8.32 -29.35 6.05
CA LEU A 31 9.04 -30.64 6.11
C LEU A 31 9.88 -30.79 7.38
N CYS A 32 10.49 -29.70 7.85
CA CYS A 32 11.25 -29.65 9.10
C CYS A 32 10.37 -29.42 10.35
N ASN A 33 9.04 -29.42 10.21
CA ASN A 33 8.07 -29.19 11.28
C ASN A 33 8.29 -27.88 12.08
N HIS A 34 8.79 -26.83 11.43
CA HIS A 34 8.95 -25.50 12.02
C HIS A 34 7.62 -24.73 12.01
N LYS A 35 6.71 -25.15 12.87
CA LYS A 35 5.44 -24.45 13.12
C LYS A 35 5.67 -23.27 14.06
N ARG A 36 4.82 -22.26 13.94
CA ARG A 36 4.64 -21.20 14.95
C ARG A 36 3.17 -20.99 15.21
N THR A 37 2.84 -20.57 16.42
CA THR A 37 1.50 -20.07 16.74
C THR A 37 1.26 -18.75 16.02
N VAL A 38 0.05 -18.55 15.51
CA VAL A 38 -0.37 -17.25 14.95
C VAL A 38 -0.26 -16.20 16.04
N THR A 39 0.40 -15.08 15.73
CA THR A 39 0.57 -14.01 16.71
C THR A 39 -0.76 -13.32 17.00
N ALA A 40 -1.00 -12.90 18.23
CA ALA A 40 -2.26 -12.25 18.63
C ALA A 40 -2.59 -11.00 17.79
N GLY A 41 -1.56 -10.27 17.34
CA GLY A 41 -1.73 -9.09 16.48
C GLY A 41 -1.88 -9.39 14.98
N HIS A 42 -1.89 -10.66 14.55
CA HIS A 42 -1.92 -11.01 13.14
C HIS A 42 -3.19 -10.51 12.45
N ALA A 43 -4.36 -10.77 13.05
CA ALA A 43 -5.66 -10.34 12.52
C ALA A 43 -5.70 -8.81 12.31
N ASN A 44 -5.36 -8.04 13.34
CA ASN A 44 -5.33 -6.57 13.27
C ASN A 44 -4.32 -6.06 12.22
N GLN A 45 -3.21 -6.77 12.01
CA GLN A 45 -2.24 -6.40 10.97
C GLN A 45 -2.79 -6.67 9.56
N MET A 46 -3.51 -7.78 9.36
CA MET A 46 -4.14 -8.12 8.09
C MET A 46 -5.30 -7.19 7.76
N GLU A 47 -6.13 -6.85 8.75
CA GLU A 47 -7.18 -5.86 8.63
C GLU A 47 -6.62 -4.49 8.19
N LYS A 48 -5.57 -3.99 8.87
CA LYS A 48 -4.91 -2.73 8.49
C LYS A 48 -4.32 -2.77 7.08
N LEU A 49 -3.81 -3.92 6.62
CA LEU A 49 -3.33 -4.08 5.25
C LEU A 49 -4.50 -4.06 4.26
N GLY A 50 -5.60 -4.76 4.57
CA GLY A 50 -6.83 -4.76 3.80
C GLY A 50 -7.41 -3.36 3.64
N GLU A 51 -7.56 -2.61 4.73
CA GLU A 51 -8.08 -1.23 4.68
C GLU A 51 -7.17 -0.28 3.88
N ARG A 52 -5.84 -0.48 3.92
CA ARG A 52 -4.92 0.28 3.05
C ARG A 52 -5.09 -0.08 1.58
N ILE A 53 -5.28 -1.36 1.26
CA ILE A 53 -5.53 -1.83 -0.12
C ILE A 53 -6.86 -1.25 -0.62
N LYS A 54 -7.92 -1.30 0.18
CA LYS A 54 -9.22 -0.67 -0.14
C LYS A 54 -9.08 0.83 -0.38
N GLY A 55 -8.34 1.55 0.47
CA GLY A 55 -8.04 2.97 0.27
C GLY A 55 -7.36 3.26 -1.09
N LEU A 56 -6.42 2.41 -1.50
CA LEU A 56 -5.78 2.53 -2.83
C LEU A 56 -6.76 2.20 -3.97
N ARG A 57 -7.63 1.20 -3.81
CA ARG A 57 -8.68 0.86 -4.77
C ARG A 57 -9.68 2.01 -4.93
N TYR A 58 -10.09 2.63 -3.83
CA TYR A 58 -10.92 3.84 -3.84
C TYR A 58 -10.24 5.00 -4.57
N GLN A 59 -8.96 5.25 -4.31
CA GLN A 59 -8.20 6.28 -5.02
C GLN A 59 -8.11 5.99 -6.52
N LYS A 60 -7.85 4.73 -6.90
CA LYS A 60 -7.84 4.27 -8.29
C LYS A 60 -9.20 4.51 -8.94
N TRP A 61 -10.29 4.12 -8.28
CA TRP A 61 -11.65 4.34 -8.77
C TRP A 61 -11.95 5.83 -8.97
N ARG A 62 -11.62 6.70 -8.00
CA ARG A 62 -11.78 8.16 -8.16
C ARG A 62 -11.04 8.68 -9.40
N LEU A 63 -9.81 8.25 -9.63
CA LEU A 63 -9.07 8.63 -10.84
C LEU A 63 -9.79 8.18 -12.11
N ARG A 64 -10.35 6.97 -12.13
CA ARG A 64 -11.12 6.47 -13.28
C ARG A 64 -12.39 7.31 -13.51
N GLN A 65 -13.05 7.78 -12.45
CA GLN A 65 -14.18 8.71 -12.57
C GLN A 65 -13.74 10.10 -13.10
N GLN A 66 -12.59 10.61 -12.66
CA GLN A 66 -12.02 11.86 -13.18
C GLN A 66 -11.71 11.78 -14.68
N MET A 67 -11.34 10.61 -15.20
CA MET A 67 -11.17 10.43 -16.65
C MET A 67 -12.48 10.63 -17.41
N LEU A 68 -13.61 10.19 -16.85
CA LEU A 68 -14.93 10.38 -17.47
C LEU A 68 -15.39 11.84 -17.42
N ASP A 69 -14.96 12.58 -16.40
CA ASP A 69 -15.20 14.03 -16.31
C ASP A 69 -14.45 14.78 -17.42
N LEU A 70 -13.19 14.40 -17.70
CA LEU A 70 -12.41 14.98 -18.80
C LEU A 70 -12.88 14.55 -20.19
N GLU A 71 -13.14 13.25 -20.38
CA GLU A 71 -13.54 12.69 -21.66
C GLU A 71 -14.68 11.67 -21.46
N PRO A 72 -15.95 12.11 -21.49
CA PRO A 72 -17.11 11.23 -21.32
C PRO A 72 -17.20 10.11 -22.38
N SER A 73 -16.57 10.31 -23.54
CA SER A 73 -16.52 9.34 -24.64
C SER A 73 -15.79 8.04 -24.25
N LEU A 74 -14.91 8.08 -23.25
CA LEU A 74 -14.16 6.92 -22.77
C LEU A 74 -15.06 5.82 -22.23
N LYS A 75 -16.26 6.15 -21.75
CA LYS A 75 -17.26 5.16 -21.31
C LYS A 75 -17.68 4.18 -22.41
N LYS A 76 -17.55 4.58 -23.69
CA LYS A 76 -17.82 3.73 -24.86
C LYS A 76 -16.57 3.05 -25.41
N LYS A 77 -15.39 3.63 -25.18
CA LYS A 77 -14.11 3.15 -25.73
C LYS A 77 -13.43 2.12 -24.82
N LYS A 78 -13.64 2.21 -23.51
CA LYS A 78 -13.09 1.28 -22.51
C LYS A 78 -14.20 0.38 -21.97
N ASP A 79 -13.79 -0.77 -21.46
CA ASP A 79 -14.67 -1.74 -20.84
C ASP A 79 -15.46 -1.13 -19.66
N ALA A 80 -16.74 -1.50 -19.51
CA ALA A 80 -17.60 -0.97 -18.46
C ALA A 80 -17.06 -1.26 -17.05
N SER A 81 -16.47 -2.45 -16.85
CA SER A 81 -15.85 -2.86 -15.58
C SER A 81 -14.68 -1.98 -15.17
N PHE A 82 -14.07 -1.25 -16.12
CA PHE A 82 -13.01 -0.30 -15.80
C PHE A 82 -13.55 0.81 -14.89
N PHE A 83 -14.76 1.32 -15.14
CA PHE A 83 -15.32 2.44 -14.36
C PHE A 83 -16.21 2.00 -13.20
N GLU A 84 -16.43 0.71 -13.04
CA GLU A 84 -17.22 0.17 -11.95
C GLU A 84 -16.50 0.29 -10.61
N LEU A 85 -17.32 0.43 -9.57
CA LEU A 85 -16.86 0.45 -8.19
C LEU A 85 -16.58 -1.00 -7.77
N ASP A 86 -15.40 -1.27 -7.21
CA ASP A 86 -15.08 -2.60 -6.68
C ASP A 86 -16.13 -2.98 -5.60
N GLU A 87 -16.58 -4.23 -5.58
CA GLU A 87 -17.68 -4.72 -4.71
C GLU A 87 -17.44 -4.48 -3.22
N ASP A 88 -16.17 -4.40 -2.81
CA ASP A 88 -15.73 -4.17 -1.44
C ASP A 88 -15.78 -2.70 -0.99
N LEU A 89 -16.10 -1.77 -1.90
CA LEU A 89 -16.20 -0.33 -1.66
C LEU A 89 -17.66 0.11 -1.55
N THR A 90 -18.34 -0.25 -0.46
CA THR A 90 -19.74 0.18 -0.25
C THR A 90 -19.86 1.70 -0.09
N MET A 91 -21.04 2.26 -0.35
CA MET A 91 -21.28 3.70 -0.15
C MET A 91 -21.08 4.12 1.31
N GLU A 92 -21.38 3.24 2.26
CA GLU A 92 -21.12 3.44 3.69
C GLU A 92 -19.62 3.54 3.96
N TRP A 93 -18.84 2.56 3.48
CA TRP A 93 -17.39 2.57 3.61
C TRP A 93 -16.76 3.81 2.95
N ILE A 94 -17.25 4.25 1.79
CA ILE A 94 -16.75 5.46 1.12
C ILE A 94 -16.92 6.69 2.01
N LYS A 95 -18.08 6.87 2.64
CA LYS A 95 -18.34 8.01 3.54
C LYS A 95 -17.44 7.96 4.76
N GLU A 96 -17.30 6.79 5.38
CA GLU A 96 -16.40 6.58 6.52
C GLU A 96 -14.94 6.85 6.13
N HIS A 97 -14.51 6.35 4.97
CA HIS A 97 -13.16 6.54 4.48
C HIS A 97 -12.86 8.00 4.15
N GLN A 98 -13.82 8.73 3.54
CA GLN A 98 -13.70 10.16 3.31
C GLN A 98 -13.60 10.94 4.63
N ALA A 99 -14.44 10.62 5.62
CA ALA A 99 -14.36 11.22 6.95
C ALA A 99 -13.01 10.96 7.62
N PHE A 100 -12.51 9.73 7.53
CA PHE A 100 -11.17 9.35 7.98
C PHE A 100 -10.07 10.18 7.30
N LEU A 101 -10.15 10.38 5.97
CA LEU A 101 -9.18 11.21 5.24
C LEU A 101 -9.20 12.66 5.71
N LEU A 102 -10.38 13.25 5.94
CA LEU A 102 -10.52 14.61 6.45
C LEU A 102 -9.93 14.76 7.86
N GLU A 103 -10.22 13.80 8.75
CA GLU A 103 -9.67 13.78 10.09
C GLU A 103 -8.14 13.61 10.06
N GLU A 104 -7.62 12.69 9.24
CA GLU A 104 -6.19 12.45 9.11
C GLU A 104 -5.44 13.72 8.65
N GLN A 105 -5.99 14.45 7.68
CA GLN A 105 -5.42 15.72 7.21
C GLN A 105 -5.51 16.82 8.29
N THR A 106 -6.65 16.91 8.98
CA THR A 106 -6.83 17.84 10.11
C THR A 106 -5.79 17.61 11.19
N GLN A 107 -5.60 16.35 11.59
CA GLN A 107 -4.62 15.96 12.61
C GLN A 107 -3.19 16.23 12.16
N LYS A 108 -2.86 15.98 10.89
CA LYS A 108 -1.54 16.32 10.32
C LYS A 108 -1.27 17.82 10.38
N ILE A 109 -2.25 18.64 10.02
CA ILE A 109 -2.13 20.11 10.05
C ILE A 109 -1.98 20.61 11.48
N LYS A 110 -2.82 20.14 12.42
CA LYS A 110 -2.73 20.50 13.84
C LYS A 110 -1.39 20.12 14.44
N LYS A 111 -0.95 18.88 14.26
CA LYS A 111 0.38 18.43 14.76
C LYS A 111 1.54 19.21 14.17
N LYS A 112 1.44 19.60 12.88
CA LYS A 112 2.48 20.45 12.26
C LYS A 112 2.45 21.86 12.84
N PHE A 113 1.27 22.43 13.04
CA PHE A 113 1.10 23.75 13.66
C PHE A 113 1.63 23.79 15.09
N GLU A 114 1.32 22.77 15.91
CA GLU A 114 1.84 22.61 17.26
C GLU A 114 3.37 22.54 17.27
N LYS A 115 3.98 21.70 16.43
CA LYS A 115 5.44 21.60 16.30
C LYS A 115 6.10 22.91 15.84
N ASP A 116 5.46 23.64 14.93
CA ASP A 116 5.96 24.92 14.46
C ASP A 116 5.89 25.97 15.60
N ASN A 117 4.84 25.93 16.44
CA ASN A 117 4.72 26.79 17.63
C ASN A 117 5.74 26.43 18.70
N GLU A 118 5.96 25.15 18.99
CA GLU A 118 7.00 24.70 19.94
C GLU A 118 8.39 25.23 19.54
N LYS A 119 8.72 25.19 18.25
CA LYS A 119 9.98 25.74 17.72
C LYS A 119 10.05 27.25 17.90
N ARG A 120 8.98 27.97 17.55
CA ARG A 120 8.91 29.42 17.72
C ARG A 120 9.15 29.84 19.16
N VAL A 121 8.49 29.18 20.10
CA VAL A 121 8.65 29.45 21.53
C VAL A 121 10.09 29.15 21.98
N ALA A 122 10.69 28.06 21.49
CA ALA A 122 12.10 27.74 21.76
C ALA A 122 13.09 28.79 21.20
N ASP A 123 12.76 29.38 20.06
CA ASP A 123 13.53 30.45 19.41
C ASP A 123 13.25 31.85 20.02
N GLY A 124 12.40 31.93 21.06
CA GLY A 124 12.02 33.18 21.72
C GLY A 124 10.94 33.99 20.98
N GLU A 125 10.36 33.44 19.92
CA GLU A 125 9.22 34.00 19.20
C GLU A 125 7.89 33.67 19.90
N LYS A 126 6.85 34.47 19.63
CA LYS A 126 5.49 34.19 20.11
C LYS A 126 4.82 33.11 19.24
N GLU A 127 3.89 32.38 19.85
CA GLU A 127 3.05 31.41 19.14
C GLU A 127 2.26 32.04 17.98
N MET A 128 2.04 31.25 16.92
CA MET A 128 1.14 31.63 15.84
C MET A 128 -0.29 31.81 16.35
N LYS A 129 -1.00 32.78 15.76
CA LYS A 129 -2.40 33.02 16.05
C LYS A 129 -3.28 31.85 15.58
N VAL A 130 -4.41 31.66 16.24
CA VAL A 130 -5.44 30.70 15.83
C VAL A 130 -5.98 30.99 14.42
N SER A 131 -5.93 32.25 13.97
CA SER A 131 -6.27 32.61 12.58
C SER A 131 -5.40 31.88 11.55
N GLU A 132 -4.11 31.74 11.83
CA GLU A 132 -3.15 31.03 10.97
C GLU A 132 -3.49 29.53 10.92
N LEU A 133 -3.93 28.95 12.04
CA LEU A 133 -4.40 27.56 12.06
C LEU A 133 -5.66 27.40 11.20
N ASN A 134 -6.60 28.35 11.28
CA ASN A 134 -7.82 28.32 10.47
C ASN A 134 -7.50 28.42 8.97
N GLU A 135 -6.57 29.29 8.57
CA GLU A 135 -6.09 29.39 7.19
C GLU A 135 -5.45 28.06 6.72
N ARG A 136 -4.62 27.44 7.58
CA ARG A 136 -4.04 26.12 7.28
C ARG A 136 -5.08 25.00 7.18
N LEU A 137 -6.26 25.17 7.79
CA LEU A 137 -7.37 24.21 7.72
C LEU A 137 -8.30 24.44 6.51
N GLU A 138 -8.19 25.55 5.78
CA GLU A 138 -8.99 25.81 4.58
C GLU A 138 -8.91 24.68 3.53
N PRO A 139 -7.74 24.09 3.23
CA PRO A 139 -7.66 22.95 2.30
C PRO A 139 -8.51 21.74 2.74
N VAL A 140 -8.67 21.53 4.05
CA VAL A 140 -9.52 20.45 4.58
C VAL A 140 -11.00 20.79 4.38
N LYS A 141 -11.41 22.04 4.63
CA LYS A 141 -12.78 22.48 4.38
C LYS A 141 -13.14 22.40 2.90
N GLU A 142 -12.21 22.74 2.01
CA GLU A 142 -12.37 22.56 0.57
C GLU A 142 -12.54 21.08 0.20
N MET A 143 -11.71 20.20 0.78
CA MET A 143 -11.81 18.75 0.60
C MET A 143 -13.16 18.20 1.09
N GLU A 144 -13.65 18.68 2.23
CA GLU A 144 -14.96 18.29 2.79
C GLU A 144 -16.11 18.70 1.86
N LYS A 145 -16.10 19.94 1.36
CA LYS A 145 -17.11 20.41 0.40
C LYS A 145 -17.11 19.55 -0.87
N LYS A 146 -15.94 19.14 -1.35
CA LYS A 146 -15.80 18.25 -2.51
C LYS A 146 -16.38 16.88 -2.25
N PHE A 147 -16.01 16.21 -1.16
CA PHE A 147 -16.58 14.91 -0.80
C PHE A 147 -18.10 14.97 -0.63
N ASN A 148 -18.62 16.04 -0.02
CA ASN A 148 -20.05 16.25 0.08
C ASN A 148 -20.75 16.44 -1.28
N LYS A 149 -20.09 17.08 -2.24
CA LYS A 149 -20.59 17.22 -3.62
C LYS A 149 -20.51 15.90 -4.38
N GLU A 150 -19.41 15.16 -4.26
CA GLU A 150 -19.22 13.82 -4.84
C GLU A 150 -20.31 12.86 -4.35
N ASN A 151 -20.56 12.82 -3.05
CA ASN A 151 -21.57 11.95 -2.44
C ASN A 151 -23.01 12.28 -2.85
N LYS A 152 -23.30 13.53 -3.22
CA LYS A 152 -24.62 13.97 -3.68
C LYS A 152 -24.82 13.79 -5.19
N THR A 153 -23.79 14.06 -5.97
CA THR A 153 -23.88 14.08 -7.44
C THR A 153 -23.44 12.78 -8.10
N GLY A 154 -22.70 11.94 -7.38
CA GLY A 154 -22.08 10.72 -7.92
C GLY A 154 -20.98 11.01 -8.95
N LYS A 155 -20.56 12.27 -9.12
CA LYS A 155 -19.53 12.68 -10.08
C LYS A 155 -18.28 13.13 -9.35
N VAL A 156 -17.13 12.62 -9.81
CA VAL A 156 -15.80 13.01 -9.31
C VAL A 156 -15.17 13.94 -10.33
N GLU A 157 -15.00 15.21 -9.97
CA GLU A 157 -14.42 16.24 -10.84
C GLU A 157 -12.91 16.01 -10.99
N ALA A 158 -12.38 16.26 -12.20
CA ALA A 158 -10.95 16.12 -12.46
C ALA A 158 -10.14 17.22 -11.76
N GLU A 159 -9.11 16.82 -11.00
CA GLU A 159 -8.32 17.75 -10.18
C GLU A 159 -6.82 17.64 -10.45
N GLY A 160 -6.10 18.75 -10.27
CA GLY A 160 -4.64 18.82 -10.39
C GLY A 160 -4.16 19.95 -11.31
N LYS A 161 -2.84 20.16 -11.38
CA LYS A 161 -2.24 21.13 -12.31
C LYS A 161 -2.27 20.56 -13.74
N GLY A 162 -3.33 20.89 -14.50
CA GLY A 162 -3.53 20.44 -15.87
C GLY A 162 -3.76 18.93 -15.95
N PRO A 163 -4.90 18.43 -15.46
CA PRO A 163 -5.23 17.01 -15.54
C PRO A 163 -5.44 16.65 -17.01
N THR A 164 -4.74 15.61 -17.47
CA THR A 164 -4.93 15.01 -18.79
C THR A 164 -5.23 13.53 -18.60
N VAL A 165 -5.97 12.94 -19.54
CA VAL A 165 -6.29 11.51 -19.53
C VAL A 165 -5.02 10.67 -19.39
N GLU A 166 -3.95 11.00 -20.13
CA GLU A 166 -2.65 10.33 -20.08
C GLU A 166 -1.99 10.38 -18.68
N LYS A 167 -2.02 11.54 -18.01
CA LYS A 167 -1.46 11.67 -16.66
C LYS A 167 -2.25 10.83 -15.65
N ILE A 168 -3.57 10.78 -15.80
CA ILE A 168 -4.44 9.98 -14.93
C ILE A 168 -4.22 8.49 -15.18
N GLU A 169 -4.07 8.05 -16.43
CA GLU A 169 -3.72 6.66 -16.76
C GLU A 169 -2.37 6.25 -16.16
N ALA A 170 -1.36 7.11 -16.28
CA ALA A 170 -0.06 6.86 -15.66
C ALA A 170 -0.14 6.78 -14.12
N ALA A 171 -1.03 7.57 -13.50
CA ALA A 171 -1.28 7.50 -12.06
C ALA A 171 -2.04 6.22 -11.66
N ILE A 172 -3.03 5.79 -12.44
CA ILE A 172 -3.75 4.53 -12.27
C ILE A 172 -2.76 3.36 -12.33
N GLY A 173 -1.90 3.30 -13.34
CA GLY A 173 -0.90 2.22 -13.47
C GLY A 173 0.05 2.13 -12.26
N LYS A 174 0.44 3.28 -11.68
CA LYS A 174 1.23 3.29 -10.43
C LYS A 174 0.44 2.78 -9.22
N LEU A 175 -0.85 3.13 -9.13
CA LEU A 175 -1.71 2.63 -8.06
C LEU A 175 -1.96 1.13 -8.21
N GLU A 176 -2.18 0.62 -9.42
CA GLU A 176 -2.33 -0.81 -9.70
C GLU A 176 -1.08 -1.59 -9.28
N GLN A 177 0.11 -1.16 -9.71
CA GLN A 177 1.37 -1.78 -9.26
C GLN A 177 1.53 -1.78 -7.73
N ARG A 178 1.09 -0.71 -7.06
CA ARG A 178 1.14 -0.61 -5.59
C ARG A 178 0.12 -1.54 -4.94
N ILE A 179 -1.09 -1.63 -5.47
CA ILE A 179 -2.14 -2.55 -5.01
C ILE A 179 -1.65 -3.99 -5.14
N ASP A 180 -1.08 -4.36 -6.29
CA ASP A 180 -0.58 -5.71 -6.55
C ASP A 180 0.55 -6.06 -5.59
N THR A 181 1.50 -5.15 -5.40
CA THR A 181 2.60 -5.34 -4.44
C THR A 181 2.07 -5.52 -3.02
N MET A 182 1.12 -4.70 -2.57
CA MET A 182 0.55 -4.79 -1.23
C MET A 182 -0.30 -6.06 -1.04
N SER A 183 -1.04 -6.46 -2.08
CA SER A 183 -1.86 -7.67 -2.07
C SER A 183 -0.99 -8.91 -1.99
N LEU A 184 0.11 -8.94 -2.75
CA LEU A 184 1.11 -10.00 -2.70
C LEU A 184 1.77 -10.10 -1.31
N GLN A 185 2.09 -8.97 -0.70
CA GLN A 185 2.64 -8.93 0.67
C GLN A 185 1.63 -9.43 1.71
N ALA A 186 0.35 -9.06 1.56
CA ALA A 186 -0.71 -9.54 2.43
C ALA A 186 -0.86 -11.06 2.31
N GLN A 187 -0.89 -11.58 1.07
CA GLN A 187 -0.96 -13.01 0.80
C GLN A 187 0.23 -13.77 1.39
N ASP A 188 1.46 -13.34 1.12
CA ASP A 188 2.67 -13.98 1.64
C ASP A 188 2.67 -13.99 3.17
N LYS A 189 2.15 -12.93 3.81
CA LYS A 189 2.04 -12.87 5.27
C LYS A 189 1.02 -13.86 5.83
N GLU A 190 -0.16 -13.93 5.21
CA GLU A 190 -1.24 -14.84 5.58
C GLU A 190 -0.82 -16.31 5.42
N GLU A 191 -0.22 -16.67 4.28
CA GLU A 191 0.24 -18.04 3.98
C GLU A 191 1.31 -18.52 4.97
N ASN A 192 2.12 -17.59 5.48
CA ASN A 192 3.21 -17.87 6.41
C ASN A 192 2.83 -17.68 7.89
N LYS A 193 1.55 -17.39 8.22
CA LYS A 193 1.15 -17.06 9.61
C LYS A 193 1.47 -18.16 10.63
N GLU A 194 1.47 -19.43 10.22
CA GLU A 194 1.73 -20.60 11.08
C GLU A 194 3.12 -21.23 10.90
N VAL A 195 3.99 -20.64 10.06
CA VAL A 195 5.28 -21.24 9.70
C VAL A 195 6.46 -20.35 10.09
N ALA A 196 7.44 -20.92 10.78
CA ALA A 196 8.66 -20.21 11.21
C ALA A 196 9.76 -20.27 10.12
N LEU A 197 9.62 -19.41 9.10
CA LEU A 197 10.56 -19.32 7.97
C LEU A 197 12.01 -18.97 8.33
N GLY A 198 12.24 -18.31 9.46
CA GLY A 198 13.58 -17.91 9.92
C GLY A 198 14.43 -19.11 10.30
N THR A 199 13.85 -20.07 11.01
CA THR A 199 14.56 -21.24 11.52
C THR A 199 15.04 -22.14 10.38
N SER A 200 14.15 -22.46 9.42
CA SER A 200 14.51 -23.23 8.22
C SER A 200 15.62 -22.55 7.42
N LYS A 201 15.51 -21.24 7.26
CA LYS A 201 16.44 -20.43 6.46
C LYS A 201 17.84 -20.31 7.05
N ILE A 202 17.96 -20.22 8.38
CA ILE A 202 19.25 -20.04 9.04
C ILE A 202 19.94 -21.38 9.28
N ASN A 203 19.17 -22.42 9.63
CA ASN A 203 19.74 -23.67 10.15
C ASN A 203 19.69 -24.84 9.15
N TYR A 204 18.78 -24.82 8.17
CA TYR A 204 18.48 -25.99 7.32
C TYR A 204 18.59 -25.70 5.82
N ILE A 205 18.87 -24.46 5.44
CA ILE A 205 19.07 -24.04 4.07
C ILE A 205 20.53 -23.60 3.91
N ASP A 206 21.25 -24.24 3.00
CA ASP A 206 22.60 -23.79 2.64
C ASP A 206 22.53 -22.35 2.09
N PRO A 207 23.20 -21.36 2.73
CA PRO A 207 23.11 -19.96 2.34
C PRO A 207 23.58 -19.72 0.90
N ARG A 208 24.44 -20.57 0.35
CA ARG A 208 24.88 -20.50 -1.05
C ARG A 208 23.71 -20.67 -2.02
N LEU A 209 22.69 -21.45 -1.66
CA LEU A 209 21.50 -21.60 -2.48
C LEU A 209 20.70 -20.30 -2.58
N THR A 210 20.61 -19.54 -1.48
CA THR A 210 20.00 -18.21 -1.46
C THR A 210 20.81 -17.19 -2.25
N VAL A 211 22.16 -17.26 -2.19
CA VAL A 211 23.04 -16.43 -3.02
C VAL A 211 22.88 -16.76 -4.50
N VAL A 212 22.79 -18.04 -4.86
CA VAL A 212 22.52 -18.48 -6.24
C VAL A 212 21.17 -17.96 -6.71
N PHE A 213 20.13 -18.05 -5.88
CA PHE A 213 18.82 -17.49 -6.19
C PHE A 213 18.89 -15.97 -6.44
N SER A 214 19.52 -15.23 -5.52
CA SER A 214 19.70 -13.78 -5.61
C SER A 214 20.39 -13.37 -6.91
N LYS A 215 21.49 -14.05 -7.28
CA LYS A 215 22.22 -13.80 -8.53
C LYS A 215 21.41 -14.22 -9.77
N LYS A 216 20.77 -15.39 -9.74
CA LYS A 216 20.03 -15.94 -10.89
C LYS A 216 18.81 -15.11 -11.25
N PHE A 217 18.08 -14.59 -10.26
CA PHE A 217 16.84 -13.85 -10.48
C PHE A 217 16.97 -12.34 -10.28
N ASN A 218 18.19 -11.85 -10.08
CA ASN A 218 18.52 -10.45 -9.83
C ASN A 218 17.69 -9.83 -8.69
N VAL A 219 17.61 -10.54 -7.56
CA VAL A 219 16.95 -10.06 -6.35
C VAL A 219 18.02 -9.66 -5.35
N PRO A 220 18.01 -8.42 -4.83
CA PRO A 220 19.05 -7.98 -3.90
C PRO A 220 19.14 -8.85 -2.65
N ILE A 221 20.35 -9.24 -2.26
CA ILE A 221 20.59 -10.22 -1.18
C ILE A 221 20.08 -9.73 0.18
N GLU A 222 20.00 -8.41 0.36
CA GLU A 222 19.43 -7.76 1.54
C GLU A 222 17.94 -8.01 1.74
N LYS A 223 17.23 -8.45 0.69
CA LYS A 223 15.84 -8.88 0.81
C LYS A 223 15.73 -10.24 1.50
N PHE A 224 16.80 -11.02 1.51
CA PHE A 224 16.84 -12.32 2.18
C PHE A 224 17.61 -12.25 3.50
N PHE A 225 18.84 -11.74 3.52
CA PHE A 225 19.64 -11.74 4.74
C PHE A 225 19.72 -10.34 5.35
N SER A 226 19.44 -10.25 6.66
CA SER A 226 19.70 -9.04 7.45
C SER A 226 21.20 -8.73 7.47
N LYS A 227 21.60 -7.51 7.86
CA LYS A 227 23.01 -7.11 7.91
C LYS A 227 23.86 -8.13 8.69
N ALA A 228 23.44 -8.49 9.90
CA ALA A 228 24.12 -9.47 10.74
C ALA A 228 24.22 -10.87 10.09
N LEU A 229 23.20 -11.30 9.33
CA LEU A 229 23.22 -12.59 8.62
C LEU A 229 24.08 -12.58 7.35
N ARG A 230 24.44 -11.40 6.82
CA ARG A 230 25.38 -11.28 5.69
C ARG A 230 26.84 -11.23 6.13
N GLU A 231 27.08 -10.80 7.37
CA GLU A 231 28.41 -10.70 7.97
C GLU A 231 28.87 -12.03 8.58
N LYS A 232 27.92 -12.89 8.95
CA LYS A 232 28.15 -14.28 9.41
C LYS A 232 28.53 -15.20 8.25
#